data_AF-A0A839UVL7-F1
#
_entry.id   AF-A0A839UVL7-F1
#
_cell.length_a   1.000
_cell.length_b   1.000
_cell.length_c   1.000
_cell.angle_alpha   90.00
_cell.angle_beta   90.00
_cell.angle_gamma   90.00
#
_symmetry.space_group_name_H-M   'P 1'
#
loop_
_entity.id
_entity.type
_entity.pdbx_description
1 polymer ?
#
loop_
_entity_poly.entity_id
_entity_poly.type
_entity_poly.pdbx_seq_one_letter_code
_entity_poly.pdbx_strand_id
1 'polypeptide(L)'
;MILRRLLPLLCLLALPACANPSDTQSPAALTLVSWNIEHLAERDGAGCRPRSAADYQALQTFAASLKADVVALQEVESEAALARVFPKSDWQLVVSPRAASETYDCRGSKQRSTQQRVALAIRKGVSFSYDPAHNLSALGLNEDGLRHGLVVSLTATQPATELLVIHAKSGCFIDDYRQDTERRACQLLAQQAPILDGWIEQRLAANTPFAVLGDFNNRLLKPGNHLWQELLEMNGKPAALINAMQGLNSCHPKYPDLIDHILLGGPAAAGFERFSARSHRYPGDTMLADHCPISAKLARKLPQAGAVGQVSSAVTWTRNAVEYRMMTQALYAQTQAHVLSTPRQHKDPWVVFMDVDETLLDNSAYNLARDQQGLGFSSDSWAAWVAAEQAGEVPGAKAFVNAVLAAGGQLALITNRNRDQDHHTWANLRALGFAIDKRNTCILGRAPEDKAAVGQAGIINDKDLRRQQVLAGTATDCWKTASEAKPHWARKLSLVLEVGDNIQDFSQQLQDRADAAALAPRQGRDLLLLPNAMYGSWSH
;
A
#
# COMPACT_ATOMS: atom_id res chain seq x y z
N MET A 1 -10.52 -8.12 90.43
CA MET A 1 -11.54 -8.95 89.76
C MET A 1 -11.74 -8.39 88.36
N ILE A 2 -11.89 -9.25 87.35
CA ILE A 2 -12.12 -8.97 85.91
C ILE A 2 -10.88 -8.99 85.01
N LEU A 3 -10.76 -10.15 84.36
CA LEU A 3 -10.06 -10.54 83.14
C LEU A 3 -10.48 -9.66 81.94
N ARG A 4 -9.56 -9.22 81.06
CA ARG A 4 -9.87 -8.95 79.64
C ARG A 4 -8.62 -8.78 78.74
N ARG A 5 -8.31 -9.88 78.05
CA ARG A 5 -7.99 -10.06 76.61
C ARG A 5 -6.98 -9.10 75.94
N LEU A 6 -5.84 -9.69 75.56
CA LEU A 6 -4.96 -9.29 74.47
C LEU A 6 -5.68 -9.38 73.11
N LEU A 7 -5.53 -8.36 72.26
CA LEU A 7 -5.72 -8.41 70.81
C LEU A 7 -4.45 -7.87 70.14
N PRO A 8 -3.89 -8.54 69.11
CA PRO A 8 -2.70 -8.04 68.41
C PRO A 8 -3.11 -6.99 67.37
N LEU A 9 -2.36 -5.89 67.35
CA LEU A 9 -2.48 -4.81 66.37
C LEU A 9 -1.90 -5.31 65.02
N LEU A 10 -2.78 -5.59 64.06
CA LEU A 10 -2.40 -5.95 62.70
C LEU A 10 -2.02 -4.66 61.94
N CYS A 11 -0.72 -4.37 61.80
CA CYS A 11 -0.23 -3.32 60.92
C CYS A 11 -0.45 -3.73 59.45
N LEU A 12 -1.56 -3.27 58.85
CA LEU A 12 -1.73 -3.28 57.40
C LEU A 12 -0.79 -2.23 56.78
N LEU A 13 0.24 -2.69 56.09
CA LEU A 13 1.03 -1.92 55.14
C LEU A 13 0.12 -1.47 53.99
N ALA A 14 -0.30 -0.21 54.00
CA ALA A 14 -0.92 0.43 52.85
C ALA A 14 0.16 0.68 51.79
N LEU A 15 0.22 -0.18 50.77
CA LEU A 15 0.93 0.11 49.53
C LEU A 15 0.18 1.23 48.80
N PRO A 16 0.85 2.29 48.31
CA PRO A 16 0.21 3.26 47.45
C PRO A 16 -0.14 2.56 46.14
N ALA A 17 -1.44 2.39 45.89
CA ALA A 17 -1.92 2.01 44.58
C ALA A 17 -1.59 3.15 43.62
N CYS A 18 -0.50 3.00 42.86
CA CYS A 18 -0.31 3.74 41.63
C CYS A 18 -1.47 3.37 40.71
N ALA A 19 -2.52 4.17 40.72
CA ALA A 19 -3.52 4.17 39.66
C ALA A 19 -2.79 4.64 38.40
N ASN A 20 -2.36 3.69 37.58
CA ASN A 20 -1.97 4.00 36.21
C ASN A 20 -3.19 4.62 35.53
N PRO A 21 -3.06 5.78 34.87
CA PRO A 21 -4.09 6.21 33.95
C PRO A 21 -4.27 5.08 32.95
N SER A 22 -5.51 4.66 32.77
CA SER A 22 -5.90 3.64 31.80
C SER A 22 -5.40 4.05 30.42
N ASP A 23 -4.25 3.49 30.05
CA ASP A 23 -3.72 3.53 28.70
C ASP A 23 -4.72 2.77 27.85
N THR A 24 -5.63 3.48 27.20
CA THR A 24 -6.56 2.92 26.23
C THR A 24 -5.71 2.45 25.05
N GLN A 25 -5.28 1.19 25.08
CA GLN A 25 -4.56 0.57 23.98
C GLN A 25 -5.45 0.59 22.74
N SER A 26 -5.11 1.44 21.76
CA SER A 26 -5.72 1.42 20.43
C SER A 26 -5.58 0.02 19.81
N PRO A 27 -6.61 -0.49 19.10
CA PRO A 27 -6.55 -1.80 18.46
C PRO A 27 -5.35 -1.93 17.51
N ALA A 28 -4.68 -3.09 17.53
CA ALA A 28 -3.52 -3.37 16.67
C ALA A 28 -3.86 -3.42 15.17
N ALA A 29 -5.13 -3.56 14.82
CA ALA A 29 -5.66 -3.44 13.48
C ALA A 29 -7.13 -3.04 13.58
N LEU A 30 -7.61 -2.25 12.62
CA LEU A 30 -9.00 -1.88 12.47
C LEU A 30 -9.56 -2.52 11.19
N THR A 31 -10.68 -3.20 11.28
CA THR A 31 -11.42 -3.69 10.12
C THR A 31 -12.41 -2.61 9.68
N LEU A 32 -12.13 -2.00 8.53
CA LEU A 32 -13.01 -1.04 7.88
C LEU A 32 -13.93 -1.77 6.90
N VAL A 33 -15.21 -1.42 6.89
CA VAL A 33 -16.22 -1.99 6.01
C VAL A 33 -16.95 -0.89 5.26
N SER A 34 -17.19 -1.07 3.95
CA SER A 34 -18.20 -0.32 3.20
C SER A 34 -19.43 -1.20 2.99
N TRP A 35 -20.62 -0.64 3.21
CA TRP A 35 -21.87 -1.36 3.01
C TRP A 35 -23.01 -0.41 2.61
N ASN A 36 -23.41 -0.47 1.34
CA ASN A 36 -24.70 0.10 0.94
C ASN A 36 -25.80 -0.83 1.45
N ILE A 37 -26.48 -0.40 2.51
CA ILE A 37 -27.47 -1.21 3.19
C ILE A 37 -28.88 -1.04 2.58
N GLU A 38 -29.00 -0.32 1.46
CA GLU A 38 -30.20 -0.16 0.64
C GLU A 38 -31.43 0.32 1.42
N HIS A 39 -31.67 1.62 1.43
CA HIS A 39 -32.83 2.25 2.06
C HIS A 39 -33.11 1.77 3.51
N LEU A 40 -32.10 1.78 4.39
CA LEU A 40 -32.28 1.41 5.80
C LEU A 40 -33.23 2.40 6.49
N ALA A 41 -34.34 1.87 7.03
CA ALA A 41 -35.41 2.67 7.61
C ALA A 41 -35.51 2.49 9.13
N GLU A 42 -36.11 3.47 9.79
CA GLU A 42 -36.36 3.41 11.23
C GLU A 42 -37.54 2.49 11.54
N ARG A 43 -38.61 2.58 10.75
CA ARG A 43 -39.85 1.84 10.99
C ARG A 43 -39.96 0.58 10.15
N ASP A 44 -40.58 -0.44 10.72
CA ASP A 44 -40.92 -1.67 9.99
C ASP A 44 -41.81 -1.34 8.78
N GLY A 45 -41.53 -1.99 7.67
CA GLY A 45 -42.30 -1.83 6.43
C GLY A 45 -42.14 -0.47 5.72
N ALA A 46 -41.27 0.43 6.19
CA ALA A 46 -41.03 1.73 5.56
C ALA A 46 -39.91 1.69 4.51
N GLY A 47 -39.91 2.70 3.63
CA GLY A 47 -38.87 2.89 2.61
C GLY A 47 -39.03 2.00 1.37
N CYS A 48 -38.13 2.19 0.40
CA CYS A 48 -38.16 1.44 -0.85
C CYS A 48 -37.86 -0.05 -0.68
N ARG A 49 -37.18 -0.41 0.42
CA ARG A 49 -36.94 -1.78 0.86
C ARG A 49 -37.57 -2.01 2.23
N PRO A 50 -38.89 -2.29 2.26
CA PRO A 50 -39.59 -2.54 3.51
C PRO A 50 -39.02 -3.78 4.19
N ARG A 51 -38.60 -3.63 5.44
CA ARG A 51 -38.05 -4.71 6.27
C ARG A 51 -38.92 -4.94 7.50
N SER A 52 -39.07 -6.20 7.88
CA SER A 52 -39.70 -6.64 9.13
C SER A 52 -38.69 -6.71 10.26
N ALA A 53 -39.15 -6.79 11.52
CA ALA A 53 -38.28 -7.03 12.67
C ALA A 53 -37.31 -8.22 12.47
N ALA A 54 -37.75 -9.30 11.81
CA ALA A 54 -36.91 -10.46 11.53
C ALA A 54 -35.76 -10.13 10.55
N ASP A 55 -36.02 -9.28 9.54
CA ASP A 55 -35.00 -8.83 8.59
C ASP A 55 -33.93 -7.98 9.29
N TYR A 56 -34.33 -7.11 10.23
CA TYR A 56 -33.36 -6.35 11.04
C TYR A 56 -32.53 -7.25 11.95
N GLN A 57 -33.11 -8.31 12.52
CA GLN A 57 -32.35 -9.30 13.29
C GLN A 57 -31.34 -10.06 12.40
N ALA A 58 -31.71 -10.38 11.17
CA ALA A 58 -30.81 -10.97 10.19
C ALA A 58 -29.67 -10.00 9.82
N LEU A 59 -29.97 -8.70 9.62
CA LEU A 59 -28.97 -7.66 9.39
C LEU A 59 -28.02 -7.50 10.58
N GLN A 60 -28.51 -7.52 11.82
CA GLN A 60 -27.67 -7.49 13.03
C GLN A 60 -26.73 -8.69 13.09
N THR A 61 -27.27 -9.89 12.84
CA THR A 61 -26.49 -11.13 12.82
C THR A 61 -25.40 -11.09 11.76
N PHE A 62 -25.74 -10.60 10.57
CA PHE A 62 -24.78 -10.44 9.48
C PHE A 62 -23.72 -9.40 9.81
N ALA A 63 -24.11 -8.23 10.33
CA ALA A 63 -23.20 -7.17 10.76
C ALA A 63 -22.19 -7.67 11.81
N ALA A 64 -22.64 -8.51 12.75
CA ALA A 64 -21.76 -9.13 13.74
C ALA A 64 -20.73 -10.07 13.10
N SER A 65 -21.10 -10.78 12.02
CA SER A 65 -20.22 -11.69 11.29
C SER A 65 -19.09 -11.00 10.52
N LEU A 66 -19.29 -9.72 10.16
CA LEU A 66 -18.30 -8.91 9.44
C LEU A 66 -17.03 -8.67 10.29
N LYS A 67 -17.12 -8.80 11.62
CA LYS A 67 -16.03 -8.50 12.57
C LYS A 67 -15.44 -7.10 12.34
N ALA A 68 -16.30 -6.15 12.01
CA ALA A 68 -15.92 -4.78 11.71
C ALA A 68 -15.59 -3.98 12.97
N ASP A 69 -14.66 -3.04 12.85
CA ASP A 69 -14.40 -1.99 13.85
C ASP A 69 -15.05 -0.68 13.44
N VAL A 70 -15.10 -0.43 12.13
CA VAL A 70 -15.81 0.70 11.53
C VAL A 70 -16.60 0.21 10.33
N VAL A 71 -17.88 0.58 10.25
CA VAL A 71 -18.74 0.34 9.09
C VAL A 71 -19.17 1.68 8.52
N ALA A 72 -18.81 1.93 7.27
CA ALA A 72 -19.26 3.04 6.44
C ALA A 72 -20.50 2.61 5.67
N LEU A 73 -21.64 3.23 5.97
CA LEU A 73 -22.93 2.87 5.40
C LEU A 73 -23.44 3.93 4.44
N GLN A 74 -24.10 3.47 3.39
CA GLN A 74 -24.85 4.29 2.46
C GLN A 74 -26.34 3.96 2.57
N GLU A 75 -27.17 4.92 2.20
CA GLU A 75 -28.63 4.77 2.17
C GLU A 75 -29.31 4.58 3.53
N VAL A 76 -28.91 5.41 4.51
CA VAL A 76 -29.43 5.38 5.88
C VAL A 76 -30.44 6.51 6.12
N GLU A 77 -31.61 6.20 6.67
CA GLU A 77 -32.63 7.20 7.02
C GLU A 77 -32.22 8.11 8.17
N SER A 78 -31.90 7.53 9.32
CA SER A 78 -31.68 8.24 10.58
C SER A 78 -30.71 7.48 11.47
N GLU A 79 -30.24 8.12 12.55
CA GLU A 79 -29.46 7.44 13.58
C GLU A 79 -30.27 6.32 14.26
N ALA A 80 -31.59 6.49 14.39
CA ALA A 80 -32.47 5.47 14.92
C ALA A 80 -32.60 4.26 13.97
N ALA A 81 -32.70 4.49 12.66
CA ALA A 81 -32.61 3.43 11.65
C ALA A 81 -31.28 2.66 11.75
N LEU A 82 -30.17 3.39 11.87
CA LEU A 82 -28.84 2.79 12.02
C LEU A 82 -28.72 1.95 13.31
N ALA A 83 -29.27 2.45 14.41
CA ALA A 83 -29.27 1.76 15.71
C ALA A 83 -30.04 0.43 15.68
N ARG A 84 -30.91 0.20 14.68
CA ARG A 84 -31.57 -1.09 14.48
C ARG A 84 -30.63 -2.19 14.03
N VAL A 85 -29.52 -1.86 13.38
CA VAL A 85 -28.53 -2.83 12.91
C VAL A 85 -27.27 -2.79 13.79
N PHE A 86 -26.96 -1.61 14.33
CA PHE A 86 -25.80 -1.36 15.19
C PHE A 86 -26.24 -0.81 16.55
N PRO A 87 -26.58 -1.67 17.52
CA PRO A 87 -27.05 -1.23 18.83
C PRO A 87 -26.07 -0.29 19.51
N LYS A 88 -26.59 0.82 20.08
CA LYS A 88 -25.79 1.82 20.81
C LYS A 88 -25.09 1.27 22.06
N SER A 89 -25.44 0.07 22.52
CA SER A 89 -24.70 -0.68 23.54
C SER A 89 -23.26 -0.95 23.10
N ASP A 90 -23.06 -1.24 21.81
CA ASP A 90 -21.81 -1.75 21.25
C ASP A 90 -21.17 -0.78 20.25
N TRP A 91 -21.96 0.16 19.72
CA TRP A 91 -21.55 1.06 18.64
C TRP A 91 -21.77 2.54 19.00
N GLN A 92 -20.92 3.38 18.42
CA GLN A 92 -21.01 4.83 18.36
C GLN A 92 -21.46 5.18 16.94
N LEU A 93 -22.51 5.98 16.80
CA LEU A 93 -23.20 6.20 15.53
C LEU A 93 -23.04 7.64 15.08
N VAL A 94 -22.67 7.85 13.81
CA VAL A 94 -22.55 9.17 13.20
C VAL A 94 -23.28 9.16 11.86
N VAL A 95 -24.22 10.09 11.66
CA VAL A 95 -24.97 10.21 10.41
C VAL A 95 -24.70 11.58 9.80
N SER A 96 -24.45 11.62 8.50
CA SER A 96 -24.20 12.89 7.78
C SER A 96 -25.38 13.88 7.96
N PRO A 97 -25.10 15.13 8.34
CA PRO A 97 -26.11 16.16 8.46
C PRO A 97 -26.52 16.61 7.04
N ARG A 98 -27.82 16.54 6.77
CA ARG A 98 -28.43 17.04 5.55
C ARG A 98 -29.90 17.35 5.79
N ALA A 99 -30.39 18.43 5.18
CA ALA A 99 -31.81 18.71 5.08
C ALA A 99 -32.57 17.49 4.52
N ALA A 100 -33.82 17.33 4.93
CA ALA A 100 -34.65 16.28 4.37
C ALA A 100 -34.93 16.58 2.89
N SER A 101 -34.73 15.59 2.02
CA SER A 101 -35.18 15.63 0.63
C SER A 101 -36.64 15.26 0.52
N GLU A 102 -37.29 15.70 -0.55
CA GLU A 102 -38.62 15.23 -0.91
C GLU A 102 -38.63 13.70 -1.08
N THR A 103 -39.70 13.08 -0.58
CA THR A 103 -39.91 11.64 -0.77
C THR A 103 -40.42 11.39 -2.20
N TYR A 104 -40.16 10.19 -2.74
CA TYR A 104 -40.59 9.79 -4.07
C TYR A 104 -41.15 8.37 -4.05
N ASP A 105 -41.85 7.99 -5.12
CA ASP A 105 -42.42 6.66 -5.25
C ASP A 105 -41.34 5.64 -5.61
N CYS A 106 -41.21 4.61 -4.79
CA CYS A 106 -40.18 3.60 -4.93
C CYS A 106 -40.50 2.67 -6.10
N ARG A 107 -39.60 2.60 -7.08
CA ARG A 107 -39.77 1.78 -8.29
C ARG A 107 -40.10 0.33 -7.92
N GLY A 108 -41.17 -0.21 -8.50
CA GLY A 108 -41.56 -1.61 -8.31
C GLY A 108 -42.21 -1.90 -6.95
N SER A 109 -42.54 -0.87 -6.17
CA SER A 109 -43.31 -0.99 -4.92
C SER A 109 -44.37 0.09 -4.83
N LYS A 110 -45.31 -0.04 -3.88
CA LYS A 110 -46.25 1.03 -3.52
C LYS A 110 -45.75 1.89 -2.34
N GLN A 111 -44.45 1.82 -2.04
CA GLN A 111 -43.83 2.49 -0.90
C GLN A 111 -43.30 3.86 -1.29
N ARG A 112 -43.16 4.73 -0.29
CA ARG A 112 -42.47 6.02 -0.40
C ARG A 112 -41.04 5.89 0.10
N SER A 113 -40.12 6.62 -0.52
CA SER A 113 -38.72 6.63 -0.09
C SER A 113 -38.57 7.25 1.29
N THR A 114 -37.59 6.77 2.04
CA THR A 114 -37.11 7.41 3.27
C THR A 114 -35.93 8.32 2.96
N GLN A 115 -35.52 9.14 3.92
CA GLN A 115 -34.31 9.94 3.79
C GLN A 115 -33.10 9.06 3.52
N GLN A 116 -32.12 9.57 2.77
CA GLN A 116 -30.95 8.80 2.37
C GLN A 116 -29.69 9.59 2.69
N ARG A 117 -28.95 9.10 3.68
CA ARG A 117 -27.71 9.69 4.19
C ARG A 117 -26.60 8.65 4.17
N VAL A 118 -25.35 9.12 4.20
CA VAL A 118 -24.22 8.27 4.56
C VAL A 118 -24.01 8.32 6.07
N ALA A 119 -23.47 7.24 6.62
CA ALA A 119 -23.27 7.10 8.05
C ALA A 119 -22.03 6.27 8.39
N LEU A 120 -21.59 6.36 9.65
CA LEU A 120 -20.58 5.52 10.25
C LEU A 120 -21.15 4.86 11.50
N ALA A 121 -20.99 3.55 11.61
CA ALA A 121 -21.07 2.82 12.87
C ALA A 121 -19.66 2.44 13.31
N ILE A 122 -19.20 3.02 14.43
CA ILE A 122 -17.85 2.85 14.97
C ILE A 122 -17.95 2.05 16.27
N ARG A 123 -17.27 0.90 16.36
CA ARG A 123 -17.32 0.03 17.54
C ARG A 123 -16.84 0.80 18.77
N LYS A 124 -17.51 0.61 19.92
CA LYS A 124 -17.03 1.19 21.18
C LYS A 124 -15.61 0.70 21.49
N GLY A 125 -14.78 1.61 21.97
CA GLY A 125 -13.35 1.38 22.17
C GLY A 125 -12.48 1.85 20.99
N VAL A 126 -13.07 2.17 19.83
CA VAL A 126 -12.39 2.89 18.76
C VAL A 126 -12.61 4.39 18.94
N SER A 127 -11.54 5.09 19.30
CA SER A 127 -11.53 6.55 19.47
C SER A 127 -11.58 7.28 18.12
N PHE A 128 -12.40 8.33 18.04
CA PHE A 128 -12.52 9.21 16.88
C PHE A 128 -12.91 10.63 17.30
N SER A 129 -12.70 11.58 16.41
CA SER A 129 -13.24 12.94 16.51
C SER A 129 -14.10 13.25 15.28
N TYR A 130 -15.21 13.95 15.50
CA TYR A 130 -16.15 14.33 14.45
C TYR A 130 -16.48 15.82 14.56
N ASP A 131 -16.30 16.54 13.46
CA ASP A 131 -16.76 17.91 13.29
C ASP A 131 -17.62 17.97 12.00
N PRO A 132 -18.93 18.26 12.11
CA PRO A 132 -19.81 18.43 10.96
C PRO A 132 -19.31 19.43 9.90
N ALA A 133 -18.52 20.43 10.29
CA ALA A 133 -17.98 21.44 9.39
C ALA A 133 -16.94 20.88 8.40
N HIS A 134 -16.32 19.75 8.71
CA HIS A 134 -15.35 19.08 7.83
C HIS A 134 -16.01 18.14 6.79
N ASN A 135 -17.33 17.96 6.85
CA ASN A 135 -18.04 17.14 5.87
C ASN A 135 -17.94 17.73 4.46
N LEU A 136 -17.82 16.84 3.46
CA LEU A 136 -17.75 17.23 2.05
C LEU A 136 -19.17 17.40 1.47
N SER A 137 -19.86 18.45 1.90
CA SER A 137 -21.24 18.75 1.47
C SER A 137 -21.38 19.02 -0.02
N ALA A 138 -20.32 19.50 -0.68
CA ALA A 138 -20.28 19.79 -2.11
C ALA A 138 -20.63 18.58 -2.99
N LEU A 139 -20.39 17.34 -2.52
CA LEU A 139 -20.82 16.13 -3.23
C LEU A 139 -22.34 16.00 -3.40
N GLY A 140 -23.12 16.73 -2.60
CA GLY A 140 -24.58 16.79 -2.73
C GLY A 140 -25.05 17.59 -3.96
N LEU A 141 -24.20 18.43 -4.55
CA LEU A 141 -24.50 19.27 -5.72
C LEU A 141 -25.80 20.11 -5.61
N ASN A 142 -26.33 20.32 -4.40
CA ASN A 142 -27.66 20.86 -4.15
C ASN A 142 -28.79 20.11 -4.89
N GLU A 143 -28.58 18.83 -5.18
CA GLU A 143 -29.54 17.96 -5.87
C GLU A 143 -30.23 17.05 -4.85
N ASP A 144 -31.55 16.96 -4.96
CA ASP A 144 -32.32 16.05 -4.12
C ASP A 144 -31.89 14.60 -4.31
N GLY A 145 -31.76 13.90 -3.19
CA GLY A 145 -31.27 12.52 -3.19
C GLY A 145 -29.76 12.34 -3.30
N LEU A 146 -28.95 13.33 -3.72
CA LEU A 146 -27.48 13.22 -3.69
C LEU A 146 -26.87 13.46 -2.31
N ARG A 147 -25.94 12.60 -1.89
CA ARG A 147 -25.49 12.54 -0.50
C ARG A 147 -24.25 13.40 -0.29
N HIS A 148 -24.18 14.06 0.86
CA HIS A 148 -22.95 14.70 1.33
C HIS A 148 -21.91 13.63 1.69
N GLY A 149 -20.63 13.96 1.58
CA GLY A 149 -19.56 13.14 2.16
C GLY A 149 -19.50 13.32 3.67
N LEU A 150 -19.41 12.23 4.43
CA LEU A 150 -19.21 12.24 5.89
C LEU A 150 -17.72 12.08 6.20
N VAL A 151 -17.14 13.02 6.94
CA VAL A 151 -15.73 12.99 7.33
C VAL A 151 -15.60 12.79 8.84
N VAL A 152 -14.82 11.78 9.23
CA VAL A 152 -14.47 11.49 10.63
C VAL A 152 -12.98 11.26 10.73
N SER A 153 -12.32 11.81 11.76
CA SER A 153 -10.91 11.49 12.03
C SER A 153 -10.82 10.37 13.06
N LEU A 154 -10.27 9.22 12.67
CA LEU A 154 -9.99 8.13 13.58
C LEU A 154 -8.74 8.45 14.39
N THR A 155 -8.92 8.90 15.63
CA THR A 155 -7.82 9.15 16.57
C THR A 155 -7.25 7.87 17.18
N ALA A 156 -7.94 6.73 16.99
CA ALA A 156 -7.42 5.41 17.30
C ALA A 156 -6.21 5.02 16.44
N THR A 157 -6.02 5.63 15.26
CA THR A 157 -4.85 5.43 14.41
C THR A 157 -3.78 6.48 14.67
N GLN A 158 -2.52 6.16 14.37
CA GLN A 158 -1.39 7.06 14.54
C GLN A 158 -0.48 7.01 13.29
N PRO A 159 -0.28 8.14 12.59
CA PRO A 159 -1.07 9.38 12.69
C PRO A 159 -2.59 9.14 12.46
N ALA A 160 -3.41 10.04 13.01
CA ALA A 160 -4.87 9.95 12.88
C ALA A 160 -5.28 9.89 11.41
N THR A 161 -6.25 9.05 11.08
CA THR A 161 -6.67 8.78 9.71
C THR A 161 -8.03 9.39 9.44
N GLU A 162 -8.14 10.25 8.44
CA GLU A 162 -9.43 10.78 7.99
C GLU A 162 -10.18 9.73 7.18
N LEU A 163 -11.39 9.39 7.61
CA LEU A 163 -12.34 8.60 6.83
C LEU A 163 -13.31 9.52 6.12
N LEU A 164 -13.41 9.40 4.81
CA LEU A 164 -14.48 9.98 4.01
C LEU A 164 -15.44 8.87 3.58
N VAL A 165 -16.69 8.96 3.98
CA VAL A 165 -17.76 8.08 3.47
C VAL A 165 -18.50 8.78 2.34
N ILE A 166 -18.64 8.10 1.20
CA ILE A 166 -19.36 8.63 0.03
C ILE A 166 -20.49 7.70 -0.41
N HIS A 167 -21.40 8.28 -1.18
CA HIS A 167 -22.34 7.54 -2.03
C HIS A 167 -22.54 8.36 -3.32
N ALA A 168 -21.79 8.00 -4.36
CA ALA A 168 -21.77 8.76 -5.62
C ALA A 168 -23.02 8.50 -6.47
N LYS A 169 -23.23 9.31 -7.52
CA LYS A 169 -24.42 9.21 -8.38
C LYS A 169 -24.49 7.86 -9.11
N SER A 170 -25.52 7.08 -8.79
CA SER A 170 -25.90 5.88 -9.57
C SER A 170 -26.48 6.19 -10.95
N GLY A 171 -26.32 5.27 -11.90
CA GLY A 171 -26.92 5.33 -13.23
C GLY A 171 -25.98 5.71 -14.38
N CYS A 172 -24.70 5.99 -14.10
CA CYS A 172 -23.67 6.15 -15.12
C CYS A 172 -22.81 4.89 -15.22
N PHE A 173 -23.23 3.92 -16.03
CA PHE A 173 -22.62 2.59 -16.08
C PHE A 173 -21.56 2.42 -17.19
N ILE A 174 -20.99 3.52 -17.67
CA ILE A 174 -19.90 3.53 -18.65
C ILE A 174 -18.58 3.83 -17.96
N ASP A 175 -17.47 3.39 -18.56
CA ASP A 175 -16.14 3.48 -17.93
C ASP A 175 -15.56 4.89 -18.01
N ASP A 176 -15.92 5.64 -19.05
CA ASP A 176 -15.60 7.07 -19.19
C ASP A 176 -16.90 7.88 -19.21
N TYR A 177 -17.24 8.46 -18.07
CA TYR A 177 -18.48 9.21 -17.89
C TYR A 177 -18.60 10.42 -18.83
N ARG A 178 -17.48 10.92 -19.39
CA ARG A 178 -17.46 12.07 -20.30
C ARG A 178 -18.01 11.72 -21.69
N GLN A 179 -18.04 10.44 -22.04
CA GLN A 179 -18.52 9.98 -23.35
C GLN A 179 -20.05 10.04 -23.48
N ASP A 180 -20.78 10.17 -22.38
CA ASP A 180 -22.23 10.28 -22.36
C ASP A 180 -22.66 11.58 -21.69
N THR A 181 -22.60 12.66 -22.48
CA THR A 181 -22.96 14.02 -22.04
C THR A 181 -24.47 14.23 -21.94
N GLU A 182 -25.29 13.31 -22.46
CA GLU A 182 -26.75 13.42 -22.48
C GLU A 182 -27.38 12.82 -21.23
N ARG A 183 -26.81 11.73 -20.68
CA ARG A 183 -27.35 11.10 -19.48
C ARG A 183 -27.08 11.95 -18.24
N ARG A 184 -28.15 12.46 -17.62
CA ARG A 184 -28.08 13.24 -16.36
C ARG A 184 -27.24 12.58 -15.26
N ALA A 185 -27.29 11.26 -15.12
CA ALA A 185 -26.45 10.55 -14.14
C ALA A 185 -24.95 10.71 -14.40
N CYS A 186 -24.52 10.68 -15.67
CA CYS A 186 -23.12 10.89 -16.05
C CYS A 186 -22.71 12.37 -15.88
N GLN A 187 -23.59 13.31 -16.21
CA GLN A 187 -23.35 14.75 -15.95
C GLN A 187 -23.15 15.07 -14.46
N LEU A 188 -23.94 14.44 -13.57
CA LEU A 188 -23.81 14.62 -12.13
C LEU A 188 -22.55 13.92 -11.59
N LEU A 189 -22.23 12.72 -12.07
CA LEU A 189 -20.98 12.05 -11.72
C LEU A 189 -19.76 12.88 -12.15
N ALA A 190 -19.80 13.48 -13.34
CA ALA A 190 -18.75 14.38 -13.84
C ALA A 190 -18.56 15.64 -12.99
N GLN A 191 -19.58 16.09 -12.28
CA GLN A 191 -19.48 17.20 -11.32
C GLN A 191 -18.96 16.74 -9.95
N GLN A 192 -19.26 15.50 -9.54
CA GLN A 192 -18.76 14.93 -8.28
C GLN A 192 -17.28 14.54 -8.36
N ALA A 193 -16.81 14.08 -9.53
CA ALA A 193 -15.44 13.62 -9.75
C ALA A 193 -14.37 14.65 -9.31
N PRO A 194 -14.36 15.91 -9.80
CA PRO A 194 -13.35 16.89 -9.40
C PRO A 194 -13.46 17.33 -7.93
N ILE A 195 -14.64 17.22 -7.32
CA ILE A 195 -14.84 17.52 -5.89
C ILE A 195 -14.16 16.46 -5.04
N LEU A 196 -14.35 15.18 -5.39
CA LEU A 196 -13.71 14.07 -4.70
C LEU A 196 -12.20 14.06 -4.93
N ASP A 197 -11.78 14.31 -6.17
CA ASP A 197 -10.38 14.42 -6.56
C ASP A 197 -9.66 15.51 -5.76
N GLY A 198 -10.20 16.74 -5.76
CA GLY A 198 -9.63 17.84 -4.98
C GLY A 198 -9.60 17.56 -3.47
N TRP A 199 -10.57 16.80 -2.92
CA TRP A 199 -10.51 16.37 -1.52
C TRP A 199 -9.32 15.42 -1.29
N ILE A 200 -9.10 14.46 -2.19
CA ILE A 200 -7.99 13.50 -2.15
C ILE A 200 -6.64 14.22 -2.30
N GLU A 201 -6.50 15.06 -3.32
CA GLU A 201 -5.27 15.82 -3.60
C GLU A 201 -4.86 16.68 -2.40
N GLN A 202 -5.80 17.35 -1.73
CA GLN A 202 -5.51 18.15 -0.54
C GLN A 202 -4.86 17.31 0.57
N ARG A 203 -5.32 16.07 0.79
CA ARG A 203 -4.74 15.20 1.84
C ARG A 203 -3.41 14.62 1.40
N LEU A 204 -3.27 14.29 0.11
CA LEU A 204 -1.99 13.86 -0.46
C LEU A 204 -0.94 14.97 -0.31
N ALA A 205 -1.27 16.21 -0.69
CA ALA A 205 -0.40 17.37 -0.55
C ALA A 205 -0.06 17.69 0.91
N ALA A 206 -1.03 17.54 1.83
CA ALA A 206 -0.84 17.72 3.26
C ALA A 206 -0.19 16.51 3.97
N ASN A 207 0.13 15.44 3.24
CA ASN A 207 0.60 14.16 3.79
C ASN A 207 -0.29 13.62 4.93
N THR A 208 -1.60 13.86 4.84
CA THR A 208 -2.59 13.40 5.81
C THR A 208 -3.00 11.97 5.47
N PRO A 209 -3.00 11.02 6.42
CA PRO A 209 -3.48 9.66 6.17
C PRO A 209 -4.99 9.69 5.99
N PHE A 210 -5.50 9.05 4.94
CA PHE A 210 -6.94 8.97 4.73
C PHE A 210 -7.40 7.66 4.12
N ALA A 211 -8.69 7.38 4.29
CA ALA A 211 -9.42 6.35 3.55
C ALA A 211 -10.73 6.92 3.01
N VAL A 212 -11.06 6.62 1.75
CA VAL A 212 -12.38 6.90 1.16
C VAL A 212 -13.13 5.58 1.02
N LEU A 213 -14.29 5.47 1.66
CA LEU A 213 -15.10 4.26 1.67
C LEU A 213 -16.49 4.56 1.13
N GLY A 214 -17.01 3.68 0.29
CA GLY A 214 -18.41 3.78 -0.08
C GLY A 214 -18.74 3.13 -1.40
N ASP A 215 -19.99 3.36 -1.78
CA ASP A 215 -20.52 3.02 -3.08
C ASP A 215 -20.22 4.17 -4.05
N PHE A 216 -19.23 3.94 -4.92
CA PHE A 216 -18.85 4.89 -5.96
C PHE A 216 -19.79 4.83 -7.17
N ASN A 217 -20.72 3.85 -7.19
CA ASN A 217 -21.61 3.58 -8.31
C ASN A 217 -20.86 3.46 -9.66
N ASN A 218 -19.57 3.13 -9.60
CA ASN A 218 -18.66 3.14 -10.73
C ASN A 218 -17.57 2.06 -10.56
N ARG A 219 -17.17 1.45 -11.67
CA ARG A 219 -16.29 0.27 -11.70
C ARG A 219 -14.84 0.70 -11.81
N LEU A 220 -14.30 1.30 -10.74
CA LEU A 220 -12.97 1.92 -10.73
C LEU A 220 -11.84 0.98 -11.18
N LEU A 221 -11.95 -0.32 -10.83
CA LEU A 221 -10.93 -1.32 -11.13
C LEU A 221 -10.97 -1.85 -12.57
N LYS A 222 -11.93 -1.40 -13.39
CA LYS A 222 -11.99 -1.79 -14.80
C LYS A 222 -10.90 -1.05 -15.59
N PRO A 223 -10.12 -1.74 -16.45
CA PRO A 223 -9.08 -1.09 -17.24
C PRO A 223 -9.62 0.10 -18.05
N GLY A 224 -8.95 1.24 -17.97
CA GLY A 224 -9.34 2.46 -18.68
C GLY A 224 -10.50 3.24 -18.06
N ASN A 225 -10.94 2.90 -16.84
CA ASN A 225 -11.94 3.68 -16.13
C ASN A 225 -11.46 5.12 -15.89
N HIS A 226 -12.23 6.11 -16.34
CA HIS A 226 -11.81 7.50 -16.33
C HIS A 226 -11.80 8.09 -14.92
N LEU A 227 -12.84 7.81 -14.10
CA LEU A 227 -12.88 8.30 -12.72
C LEU A 227 -11.67 7.79 -11.93
N TRP A 228 -11.27 6.53 -12.12
CA TRP A 228 -10.08 6.01 -11.48
C TRP A 228 -8.78 6.65 -11.97
N GLN A 229 -8.68 6.95 -13.27
CA GLN A 229 -7.52 7.66 -13.82
C GLN A 229 -7.39 9.09 -13.28
N GLU A 230 -8.51 9.79 -13.13
CA GLU A 230 -8.57 11.14 -12.53
C GLU A 230 -8.04 11.10 -11.08
N LEU A 231 -8.57 10.19 -10.25
CA LEU A 231 -8.14 10.04 -8.86
C LEU A 231 -6.68 9.56 -8.68
N LEU A 232 -6.08 8.97 -9.73
CA LEU A 232 -4.69 8.51 -9.73
C LEU A 232 -3.70 9.56 -10.21
N GLU A 233 -4.15 10.77 -10.50
CA GLU A 233 -3.34 11.88 -10.97
C GLU A 233 -3.39 13.05 -9.97
N MET A 234 -2.29 13.78 -9.85
CA MET A 234 -2.21 15.02 -9.10
C MET A 234 -1.24 15.97 -9.82
N ASN A 235 -1.78 17.01 -10.46
CA ASN A 235 -1.01 18.00 -11.22
C ASN A 235 -0.03 17.40 -12.25
N GLY A 236 -0.50 16.42 -13.02
CA GLY A 236 0.21 15.69 -14.05
C GLY A 236 1.13 14.58 -13.53
N LYS A 237 1.09 14.28 -12.21
CA LYS A 237 1.93 13.24 -11.59
C LYS A 237 1.07 12.12 -10.99
N PRO A 238 1.56 10.87 -10.95
CA PRO A 238 0.84 9.79 -10.27
C PRO A 238 0.61 10.09 -8.79
N ALA A 239 -0.63 9.97 -8.33
CA ALA A 239 -1.02 10.05 -6.94
C ALA A 239 -0.73 8.73 -6.20
N ALA A 240 -0.24 8.83 -4.95
CA ALA A 240 -0.01 7.67 -4.09
C ALA A 240 -1.34 7.21 -3.45
N LEU A 241 -2.22 6.64 -4.28
CA LEU A 241 -3.54 6.15 -3.91
C LEU A 241 -3.63 4.65 -4.25
N ILE A 242 -4.10 3.85 -3.29
CA ILE A 242 -4.37 2.43 -3.50
C ILE A 242 -5.86 2.17 -3.41
N ASN A 243 -6.37 1.24 -4.23
CA ASN A 243 -7.69 0.68 -4.05
C ASN A 243 -7.56 -0.69 -3.41
N ALA A 244 -8.00 -0.84 -2.16
CA ALA A 244 -7.88 -2.08 -1.42
C ALA A 244 -8.65 -3.25 -2.07
N MET A 245 -9.58 -2.97 -2.99
CA MET A 245 -10.39 -4.00 -3.65
C MET A 245 -9.71 -4.64 -4.88
N GLN A 246 -8.48 -4.24 -5.21
CA GLN A 246 -7.74 -4.78 -6.36
C GLN A 246 -7.70 -6.32 -6.33
N GLY A 247 -8.08 -6.94 -7.45
CA GLY A 247 -8.08 -8.40 -7.61
C GLY A 247 -9.27 -9.13 -6.97
N LEU A 248 -10.26 -8.39 -6.45
CA LEU A 248 -11.50 -8.97 -5.92
C LEU A 248 -12.67 -8.83 -6.88
N ASN A 249 -13.59 -9.78 -6.77
CA ASN A 249 -14.89 -9.75 -7.44
C ASN A 249 -16.00 -9.55 -6.41
N SER A 250 -17.11 -8.99 -6.87
CA SER A 250 -18.36 -8.94 -6.13
C SER A 250 -18.90 -10.35 -5.87
N CYS A 251 -19.56 -10.56 -4.73
CA CYS A 251 -20.30 -11.80 -4.50
C CYS A 251 -21.71 -11.79 -5.09
N HIS A 252 -22.11 -10.72 -5.77
CA HIS A 252 -23.38 -10.69 -6.48
C HIS A 252 -23.31 -11.60 -7.72
N PRO A 253 -24.17 -12.62 -7.86
CA PRO A 253 -24.06 -13.63 -8.92
C PRO A 253 -24.21 -13.06 -10.34
N LYS A 254 -24.89 -11.91 -10.48
CA LYS A 254 -25.13 -11.23 -11.76
C LYS A 254 -24.15 -10.09 -12.07
N TYR A 255 -23.47 -9.54 -11.07
CA TYR A 255 -22.68 -8.31 -11.20
C TYR A 255 -21.30 -8.56 -10.62
N PRO A 256 -20.33 -9.05 -11.44
CA PRO A 256 -19.03 -9.50 -10.94
C PRO A 256 -18.10 -8.33 -10.57
N ASP A 257 -18.28 -7.17 -11.20
CA ASP A 257 -17.47 -5.98 -10.93
C ASP A 257 -17.94 -5.28 -9.65
N LEU A 258 -16.98 -4.82 -8.83
CA LEU A 258 -17.26 -4.02 -7.64
C LEU A 258 -17.52 -2.55 -8.01
N ILE A 259 -18.57 -1.99 -7.41
CA ILE A 259 -18.85 -0.53 -7.41
C ILE A 259 -18.57 0.11 -6.06
N ASP A 260 -18.44 -0.71 -5.02
CA ASP A 260 -17.91 -0.28 -3.72
C ASP A 260 -16.40 -0.36 -3.73
N HIS A 261 -15.79 0.68 -3.17
CA HIS A 261 -14.33 0.74 -3.05
C HIS A 261 -13.91 1.26 -1.68
N ILE A 262 -12.72 0.83 -1.27
CA ILE A 262 -12.00 1.38 -0.13
C ILE A 262 -10.68 1.89 -0.68
N LEU A 263 -10.60 3.19 -0.87
CA LEU A 263 -9.40 3.88 -1.36
C LEU A 263 -8.58 4.34 -0.15
N LEU A 264 -7.26 4.26 -0.23
CA LEU A 264 -6.35 4.67 0.83
C LEU A 264 -5.23 5.50 0.23
N GLY A 265 -4.87 6.62 0.88
CA GLY A 265 -3.84 7.52 0.37
C GLY A 265 -3.03 8.22 1.46
N GLY A 266 -1.97 8.91 1.04
CA GLY A 266 -0.99 9.52 1.94
C GLY A 266 -0.23 8.47 2.76
N PRO A 267 0.17 8.75 4.01
CA PRO A 267 0.78 7.76 4.88
C PRO A 267 -0.14 6.56 5.19
N ALA A 268 -1.45 6.64 4.94
CA ALA A 268 -2.35 5.50 5.09
C ALA A 268 -2.06 4.38 4.07
N ALA A 269 -1.59 4.75 2.88
CA ALA A 269 -1.20 3.80 1.84
C ALA A 269 0.19 3.16 2.09
N ALA A 270 1.11 3.89 2.74
CA ALA A 270 2.50 3.47 2.95
C ALA A 270 2.83 2.96 4.37
N GLY A 271 2.08 3.41 5.38
CA GLY A 271 2.37 3.24 6.81
C GLY A 271 1.48 2.23 7.53
N PHE A 272 0.75 1.37 6.81
CA PHE A 272 -0.13 0.35 7.38
C PHE A 272 0.17 -0.98 6.71
N GLU A 273 0.59 -1.98 7.50
CA GLU A 273 1.11 -3.24 6.98
C GLU A 273 0.02 -4.31 6.94
N ARG A 274 -0.48 -4.55 5.71
CA ARG A 274 -1.44 -5.59 5.29
C ARG A 274 -2.91 -5.23 5.42
N PHE A 275 -3.52 -4.95 4.27
CA PHE A 275 -4.95 -5.01 4.05
C PHE A 275 -5.33 -6.38 3.51
N SER A 276 -6.06 -7.18 4.29
CA SER A 276 -6.81 -8.29 3.71
C SER A 276 -8.14 -7.73 3.23
N ALA A 277 -8.29 -7.57 1.92
CA ALA A 277 -9.56 -7.20 1.36
C ALA A 277 -10.46 -8.44 1.23
N ARG A 278 -11.74 -8.30 1.58
CA ARG A 278 -12.73 -9.39 1.44
C ARG A 278 -14.08 -8.83 1.02
N SER A 279 -14.70 -9.51 0.06
CA SER A 279 -16.11 -9.40 -0.29
C SER A 279 -16.90 -10.41 0.55
N HIS A 280 -17.99 -9.96 1.20
CA HIS A 280 -18.77 -10.78 2.15
C HIS A 280 -20.11 -11.21 1.53
N ARG A 281 -20.36 -12.53 1.47
CA ARG A 281 -21.61 -13.09 0.95
C ARG A 281 -22.70 -13.17 2.01
N TYR A 282 -23.94 -12.83 1.64
CA TYR A 282 -25.11 -13.12 2.47
C TYR A 282 -25.36 -14.64 2.58
N PRO A 283 -25.76 -15.15 3.75
CA PRO A 283 -26.28 -16.50 3.87
C PRO A 283 -27.61 -16.66 3.12
N GLY A 284 -27.72 -17.66 2.24
CA GLY A 284 -28.95 -17.95 1.48
C GLY A 284 -29.11 -17.16 0.16
N ASP A 285 -30.28 -17.28 -0.47
CA ASP A 285 -30.58 -16.69 -1.80
C ASP A 285 -31.22 -15.29 -1.74
N THR A 286 -31.60 -14.82 -0.55
CA THR A 286 -32.25 -13.51 -0.36
C THR A 286 -31.23 -12.45 0.05
N MET A 287 -30.96 -11.49 -0.84
CA MET A 287 -30.18 -10.31 -0.47
C MET A 287 -31.04 -9.29 0.27
N LEU A 288 -30.61 -8.89 1.46
CA LEU A 288 -31.27 -7.88 2.28
C LEU A 288 -30.69 -6.47 2.08
N ALA A 289 -29.76 -6.29 1.13
CA ALA A 289 -29.12 -5.04 0.74
C ALA A 289 -28.83 -5.03 -0.77
N ASP A 290 -28.42 -3.88 -1.32
CA ASP A 290 -28.24 -3.66 -2.76
C ASP A 290 -27.05 -4.45 -3.30
N HIS A 291 -25.96 -4.51 -2.52
CA HIS A 291 -24.79 -5.33 -2.83
C HIS A 291 -24.05 -5.78 -1.56
N CYS A 292 -23.06 -6.64 -1.79
CA CYS A 292 -22.26 -7.27 -0.75
C CYS A 292 -21.34 -6.25 -0.07
N PRO A 293 -21.26 -6.21 1.27
CA PRO A 293 -20.28 -5.37 1.92
C PRO A 293 -18.85 -5.82 1.58
N ILE A 294 -17.98 -4.83 1.45
CA ILE A 294 -16.54 -5.03 1.29
C ILE A 294 -15.82 -4.62 2.54
N SER A 295 -14.69 -5.24 2.82
CA SER A 295 -13.88 -4.93 3.99
C SER A 295 -12.41 -4.84 3.64
N ALA A 296 -11.69 -3.98 4.35
CA ALA A 296 -10.25 -3.91 4.35
C ALA A 296 -9.76 -3.82 5.80
N LYS A 297 -8.69 -4.55 6.13
CA LYS A 297 -8.04 -4.44 7.43
C LYS A 297 -6.97 -3.36 7.41
N LEU A 298 -7.25 -2.24 8.04
CA LEU A 298 -6.25 -1.25 8.39
C LEU A 298 -5.42 -1.76 9.56
N ALA A 299 -4.45 -2.62 9.26
CA ALA A 299 -3.49 -3.06 10.26
C ALA A 299 -2.62 -1.89 10.68
N ARG A 300 -2.55 -1.60 11.98
CA ARG A 300 -1.53 -0.71 12.51
C ARG A 300 -0.22 -1.33 12.05
N LYS A 301 0.54 -0.64 11.19
CA LYS A 301 1.98 -0.78 11.30
C LYS A 301 2.26 -0.20 12.69
N LEU A 302 2.23 -1.07 13.72
CA LEU A 302 3.13 -0.86 14.84
C LEU A 302 4.43 -0.52 14.14
N PRO A 303 4.99 0.67 14.38
CA PRO A 303 6.11 1.09 13.58
C PRO A 303 7.09 -0.09 13.59
N GLN A 304 7.40 -0.63 12.41
CA GLN A 304 8.58 -1.47 12.24
C GLN A 304 9.83 -0.55 12.20
N ALA A 305 9.79 0.45 13.05
CA ALA A 305 10.79 1.40 13.45
C ALA A 305 10.48 1.51 14.94
N GLY A 306 11.47 1.38 15.80
CA GLY A 306 11.18 1.47 17.22
C GLY A 306 10.56 2.84 17.57
N ALA A 307 10.03 2.97 18.79
CA ALA A 307 9.69 4.30 19.33
C ALA A 307 10.83 5.28 19.02
N VAL A 308 10.54 6.55 18.69
CA VAL A 308 11.56 7.58 18.38
C VAL A 308 12.83 7.36 19.22
N GLY A 309 13.94 7.06 18.56
CA GLY A 309 15.20 6.62 19.20
C GLY A 309 15.48 5.11 19.22
N GLN A 310 14.59 4.25 18.74
CA GLN A 310 14.78 2.80 18.71
C GLN A 310 14.95 2.29 17.27
N VAL A 311 16.04 1.56 17.06
CA VAL A 311 16.46 1.02 15.75
C VAL A 311 15.90 -0.39 15.57
N SER A 312 15.42 -0.72 14.37
CA SER A 312 14.89 -2.06 14.08
C SER A 312 15.98 -3.14 14.26
N SER A 313 15.55 -4.37 14.59
CA SER A 313 16.48 -5.50 14.67
C SER A 313 17.12 -5.81 13.32
N ALA A 314 16.41 -5.56 12.21
CA ALA A 314 16.95 -5.70 10.86
C ALA A 314 18.11 -4.75 10.59
N VAL A 315 17.93 -3.45 10.84
CA VAL A 315 19.00 -2.45 10.70
C VAL A 315 20.14 -2.72 11.67
N THR A 316 19.82 -3.09 12.91
CA THR A 316 20.83 -3.45 13.91
C THR A 316 21.65 -4.66 13.48
N TRP A 317 21.00 -5.69 12.94
CA TRP A 317 21.66 -6.91 12.44
C TRP A 317 22.55 -6.61 11.24
N THR A 318 22.04 -5.93 10.22
CA THR A 318 22.84 -5.57 9.02
C THR A 318 24.07 -4.74 9.40
N ARG A 319 23.95 -3.81 10.34
CA ARG A 319 25.05 -2.89 10.70
C ARG A 319 26.05 -3.49 11.68
N ASN A 320 25.55 -4.18 12.70
CA ASN A 320 26.35 -4.54 13.89
C ASN A 320 26.69 -6.02 13.95
N ALA A 321 25.90 -6.90 13.34
CA ALA A 321 26.15 -8.33 13.41
C ALA A 321 27.43 -8.69 12.66
N VAL A 322 28.31 -9.43 13.34
CA VAL A 322 29.49 -10.01 12.69
C VAL A 322 29.05 -11.07 11.68
N GLU A 323 27.92 -11.73 11.94
CA GLU A 323 27.26 -12.70 11.05
C GLU A 323 26.97 -12.10 9.68
N TYR A 324 26.37 -10.90 9.61
CA TYR A 324 26.09 -10.25 8.33
C TYR A 324 27.38 -10.02 7.53
N ARG A 325 28.38 -9.38 8.15
CA ARG A 325 29.67 -9.08 7.50
C ARG A 325 30.39 -10.35 7.05
N MET A 326 30.44 -11.37 7.91
CA MET A 326 31.07 -12.65 7.63
C MET A 326 30.37 -13.35 6.46
N MET A 327 29.03 -13.38 6.45
CA MET A 327 28.26 -14.02 5.39
C MET A 327 28.43 -13.32 4.04
N THR A 328 28.27 -11.99 3.97
CA THR A 328 28.40 -11.27 2.69
C THR A 328 29.82 -11.39 2.13
N GLN A 329 30.85 -11.25 2.98
CA GLN A 329 32.25 -11.42 2.56
C GLN A 329 32.52 -12.84 2.06
N ALA A 330 32.04 -13.86 2.78
CA ALA A 330 32.22 -15.26 2.39
C ALA A 330 31.50 -15.56 1.07
N LEU A 331 30.27 -15.09 0.91
CA LEU A 331 29.47 -15.25 -0.30
C LEU A 331 30.16 -14.62 -1.52
N TYR A 332 30.64 -13.38 -1.38
CA TYR A 332 31.40 -12.72 -2.43
C TYR A 332 32.70 -13.45 -2.75
N ALA A 333 33.49 -13.83 -1.74
CA ALA A 333 34.77 -14.52 -1.95
C ALA A 333 34.60 -15.89 -2.62
N GLN A 334 33.60 -16.67 -2.21
CA GLN A 334 33.30 -17.99 -2.80
C GLN A 334 32.85 -17.85 -4.25
N THR A 335 31.95 -16.90 -4.52
CA THR A 335 31.46 -16.63 -5.89
C THR A 335 32.58 -16.09 -6.78
N GLN A 336 33.46 -15.23 -6.24
CA GLN A 336 34.63 -14.73 -6.96
C GLN A 336 35.50 -15.88 -7.47
N ALA A 337 35.81 -16.87 -6.62
CA ALA A 337 36.64 -18.01 -7.02
C ALA A 337 36.02 -18.77 -8.20
N HIS A 338 34.69 -18.94 -8.19
CA HIS A 338 33.97 -19.55 -9.31
C HIS A 338 34.06 -18.67 -10.57
N VAL A 339 33.64 -17.41 -10.48
CA VAL A 339 33.63 -16.44 -11.59
C VAL A 339 35.02 -16.20 -12.18
N LEU A 340 36.11 -16.38 -11.45
CA LEU A 340 37.47 -16.23 -12.00
C LEU A 340 38.03 -17.53 -12.61
N SER A 341 37.43 -18.67 -12.28
CA SER A 341 37.81 -19.97 -12.86
C SER A 341 37.12 -20.24 -14.21
N THR A 342 35.90 -19.74 -14.39
CA THR A 342 35.04 -19.94 -15.56
C THR A 342 35.44 -19.15 -16.84
N PRO A 343 35.95 -17.90 -16.79
CA PRO A 343 36.23 -17.06 -17.96
C PRO A 343 37.28 -17.64 -18.91
N ARG A 344 38.15 -18.54 -18.43
CA ARG A 344 39.05 -19.29 -19.32
C ARG A 344 38.31 -20.18 -20.33
N GLN A 345 37.00 -20.36 -20.18
CA GLN A 345 36.13 -21.08 -21.12
C GLN A 345 35.32 -20.17 -22.05
N HIS A 346 35.21 -18.87 -21.77
CA HIS A 346 34.43 -17.93 -22.59
C HIS A 346 35.35 -17.21 -23.61
N LYS A 347 35.18 -17.52 -24.90
CA LYS A 347 35.87 -16.81 -25.99
C LYS A 347 35.25 -15.44 -26.31
N ASP A 348 34.01 -15.24 -25.88
CA ASP A 348 33.23 -14.02 -26.11
C ASP A 348 33.30 -13.06 -24.91
N PRO A 349 33.15 -11.74 -25.12
CA PRO A 349 32.87 -10.81 -24.03
C PRO A 349 31.78 -11.29 -23.10
N TRP A 350 32.01 -11.11 -21.81
CA TRP A 350 31.12 -11.55 -20.77
C TRP A 350 30.77 -10.42 -19.81
N VAL A 351 29.60 -10.55 -19.19
CA VAL A 351 29.03 -9.54 -18.30
C VAL A 351 28.51 -10.18 -17.02
N VAL A 352 28.68 -9.46 -15.92
CA VAL A 352 28.01 -9.73 -14.64
C VAL A 352 26.92 -8.69 -14.45
N PHE A 353 25.71 -9.14 -14.15
CA PHE A 353 24.61 -8.28 -13.74
C PHE A 353 24.62 -8.15 -12.22
N MET A 354 24.55 -6.93 -11.72
CA MET A 354 24.45 -6.68 -10.29
C MET A 354 23.37 -5.65 -10.01
N ASP A 355 22.58 -5.87 -8.96
CA ASP A 355 21.89 -4.77 -8.30
C ASP A 355 22.89 -3.83 -7.61
N VAL A 356 22.41 -2.67 -7.16
CA VAL A 356 23.22 -1.66 -6.47
C VAL A 356 22.91 -1.59 -4.99
N ASP A 357 21.65 -1.50 -4.59
CA ASP A 357 21.28 -1.16 -3.22
C ASP A 357 21.24 -2.42 -2.36
N GLU A 358 21.91 -2.43 -1.20
CA GLU A 358 22.10 -3.63 -0.37
C GLU A 358 22.86 -4.79 -1.06
N THR A 359 23.31 -4.56 -2.29
CA THR A 359 24.17 -5.44 -3.07
C THR A 359 25.59 -4.85 -3.17
N LEU A 360 25.76 -3.65 -3.73
CA LEU A 360 27.06 -2.96 -3.81
C LEU A 360 27.19 -1.87 -2.74
N LEU A 361 26.11 -1.08 -2.59
CA LEU A 361 26.02 0.06 -1.70
C LEU A 361 25.22 -0.32 -0.44
N ASP A 362 25.83 -0.14 0.72
CA ASP A 362 25.18 -0.28 2.02
C ASP A 362 24.45 1.02 2.34
N ASN A 363 23.13 0.99 2.25
CA ASN A 363 22.24 2.10 2.55
C ASN A 363 21.66 2.02 3.97
N SER A 364 22.14 1.11 4.82
CA SER A 364 21.63 0.95 6.19
C SER A 364 21.73 2.21 7.05
N ALA A 365 22.58 3.18 6.69
CA ALA A 365 22.63 4.49 7.33
C ALA A 365 21.37 5.34 7.06
N TYR A 366 20.79 5.23 5.85
CA TYR A 366 19.46 5.78 5.56
C TYR A 366 18.43 5.12 6.48
N ASN A 367 18.33 3.79 6.47
CA ASN A 367 17.36 3.07 7.30
C ASN A 367 17.53 3.39 8.79
N LEU A 368 18.77 3.49 9.30
CA LEU A 368 19.05 3.92 10.67
C LEU A 368 18.49 5.33 10.96
N ALA A 369 18.76 6.30 10.09
CA ALA A 369 18.29 7.67 10.28
C ALA A 369 16.75 7.75 10.24
N ARG A 370 16.12 6.94 9.39
CA ARG A 370 14.65 6.81 9.32
C ARG A 370 14.10 6.17 10.60
N ASP A 371 14.67 5.04 11.04
CA ASP A 371 14.29 4.32 12.26
C ASP A 371 14.40 5.21 13.51
N GLN A 372 15.51 5.95 13.66
CA GLN A 372 15.72 6.86 14.80
C GLN A 372 14.64 7.94 14.89
N GLN A 373 14.08 8.35 13.76
CA GLN A 373 13.01 9.34 13.67
C GLN A 373 11.60 8.70 13.71
N GLY A 374 11.50 7.37 13.80
CA GLY A 374 10.24 6.65 13.69
C GLY A 374 9.59 6.75 12.29
N LEU A 375 10.39 7.03 11.27
CA LEU A 375 9.93 7.26 9.90
C LEU A 375 10.15 6.02 9.02
N GLY A 376 9.25 5.80 8.06
CA GLY A 376 9.42 4.78 7.01
C GLY A 376 10.12 5.33 5.76
N PHE A 377 10.19 4.52 4.70
CA PHE A 377 10.65 4.97 3.38
C PHE A 377 9.73 6.06 2.79
N SER A 378 10.31 7.09 2.16
CA SER A 378 9.62 7.90 1.16
C SER A 378 10.54 8.16 -0.04
N SER A 379 9.95 8.34 -1.22
CA SER A 379 10.69 8.60 -2.45
C SER A 379 11.57 9.86 -2.36
N ASP A 380 11.06 10.91 -1.72
CA ASP A 380 11.79 12.18 -1.56
C ASP A 380 12.97 12.04 -0.61
N SER A 381 12.80 11.36 0.54
CA SER A 381 13.90 11.14 1.47
C SER A 381 14.96 10.21 0.87
N TRP A 382 14.53 9.24 0.06
CA TRP A 382 15.45 8.37 -0.66
C TRP A 382 16.23 9.13 -1.74
N ALA A 383 15.56 9.99 -2.52
CA ALA A 383 16.23 10.82 -3.51
C ALA A 383 17.29 11.74 -2.87
N ALA A 384 16.97 12.34 -1.71
CA ALA A 384 17.91 13.13 -0.94
C ALA A 384 19.09 12.28 -0.41
N TRP A 385 18.86 11.04 0.02
CA TRP A 385 19.91 10.11 0.43
C TRP A 385 20.84 9.74 -0.73
N VAL A 386 20.28 9.40 -1.89
CA VAL A 386 21.06 9.08 -3.09
C VAL A 386 21.93 10.27 -3.49
N ALA A 387 21.36 11.48 -3.49
CA ALA A 387 22.08 12.72 -3.79
C ALA A 387 23.16 13.09 -2.77
N ALA A 388 23.07 12.58 -1.54
CA ALA A 388 24.09 12.79 -0.51
C ALA A 388 25.38 11.97 -0.77
N GLU A 389 25.31 10.91 -1.59
CA GLU A 389 26.47 10.09 -2.00
C GLU A 389 27.26 9.52 -0.80
N GLN A 390 26.55 9.16 0.27
CA GLN A 390 27.11 8.71 1.56
C GLN A 390 26.91 7.22 1.85
N ALA A 391 26.44 6.43 0.88
CA ALA A 391 26.26 5.00 1.07
C ALA A 391 27.62 4.30 1.26
N GLY A 392 27.65 3.32 2.15
CA GLY A 392 28.83 2.50 2.43
C GLY A 392 29.05 1.40 1.40
N GLU A 393 30.10 0.61 1.57
CA GLU A 393 30.32 -0.61 0.79
C GLU A 393 29.64 -1.80 1.47
N VAL A 394 28.85 -2.59 0.73
CA VAL A 394 28.44 -3.92 1.22
C VAL A 394 29.68 -4.80 1.38
N PRO A 395 29.93 -5.42 2.54
CA PRO A 395 31.23 -6.06 2.80
C PRO A 395 31.57 -7.15 1.78
N GLY A 396 32.67 -6.94 1.04
CA GLY A 396 33.19 -7.86 0.01
C GLY A 396 32.89 -7.43 -1.43
N ALA A 397 31.94 -6.52 -1.64
CA ALA A 397 31.48 -6.10 -2.96
C ALA A 397 32.58 -5.44 -3.80
N LYS A 398 33.39 -4.54 -3.23
CA LYS A 398 34.45 -3.85 -3.97
C LYS A 398 35.55 -4.80 -4.42
N ALA A 399 35.97 -5.70 -3.53
CA ALA A 399 36.98 -6.70 -3.85
C ALA A 399 36.52 -7.60 -5.01
N PHE A 400 35.26 -8.06 -4.94
CA PHE A 400 34.63 -8.85 -6.00
C PHE A 400 34.58 -8.09 -7.33
N VAL A 401 34.03 -6.87 -7.35
CA VAL A 401 33.92 -6.06 -8.57
C VAL A 401 35.29 -5.81 -9.18
N ASN A 402 36.26 -5.38 -8.38
CA ASN A 402 37.59 -5.08 -8.89
C ASN A 402 38.28 -6.32 -9.47
N ALA A 403 38.05 -7.51 -8.88
CA ALA A 403 38.58 -8.76 -9.40
C ALA A 403 37.91 -9.18 -10.72
N VAL A 404 36.58 -9.03 -10.84
CA VAL A 404 35.83 -9.29 -12.09
C VAL A 404 36.33 -8.39 -13.22
N LEU A 405 36.46 -7.09 -12.95
CA LEU A 405 36.94 -6.13 -13.95
C LEU A 405 38.40 -6.38 -14.33
N ALA A 406 39.26 -6.73 -13.37
CA ALA A 406 40.66 -7.10 -13.64
C ALA A 406 40.80 -8.37 -14.49
N ALA A 407 39.81 -9.28 -14.42
CA ALA A 407 39.73 -10.47 -15.27
C ALA A 407 39.15 -10.19 -16.67
N GLY A 408 38.86 -8.92 -17.00
CA GLY A 408 38.33 -8.49 -18.30
C GLY A 408 36.81 -8.61 -18.42
N GLY A 409 36.10 -8.84 -17.31
CA GLY A 409 34.64 -8.84 -17.28
C GLY A 409 34.05 -7.44 -17.38
N GLN A 410 32.83 -7.36 -17.90
CA GLN A 410 32.02 -6.15 -17.87
C GLN A 410 31.00 -6.23 -16.73
N LEU A 411 30.62 -5.06 -16.22
CA LEU A 411 29.66 -4.94 -15.13
C LEU A 411 28.45 -4.12 -15.57
N ALA A 412 27.26 -4.71 -15.58
CA ALA A 412 26.02 -3.95 -15.78
C ALA A 412 25.26 -3.86 -14.45
N LEU A 413 25.12 -2.64 -13.95
CA LEU A 413 24.41 -2.32 -12.71
C LEU A 413 22.94 -2.03 -13.03
N ILE A 414 22.05 -2.94 -12.66
CA ILE A 414 20.62 -2.88 -12.99
C ILE A 414 19.84 -2.59 -11.71
N THR A 415 19.58 -1.31 -11.45
CA THR A 415 19.09 -0.79 -10.16
C THR A 415 17.73 -0.12 -10.27
N ASN A 416 16.92 -0.19 -9.22
CA ASN A 416 15.64 0.51 -9.16
C ASN A 416 15.73 1.95 -8.62
N ARG A 417 16.94 2.49 -8.41
CA ARG A 417 17.17 3.95 -8.42
C ARG A 417 16.69 4.53 -9.74
N ASN A 418 16.20 5.77 -9.73
CA ASN A 418 15.71 6.40 -10.94
C ASN A 418 16.89 6.78 -11.85
N ARG A 419 16.71 6.66 -13.16
CA ARG A 419 17.78 6.88 -14.15
C ARG A 419 18.38 8.29 -14.12
N ASP A 420 17.61 9.29 -13.72
CA ASP A 420 18.10 10.67 -13.51
C ASP A 420 19.11 10.77 -12.35
N GLN A 421 19.14 9.80 -11.44
CA GLN A 421 20.05 9.72 -10.30
C GLN A 421 21.31 8.87 -10.57
N ASP A 422 21.49 8.35 -11.79
CA ASP A 422 22.64 7.49 -12.14
C ASP A 422 23.98 8.18 -11.83
N HIS A 423 24.07 9.49 -12.02
CA HIS A 423 25.30 10.26 -11.78
C HIS A 423 25.75 10.26 -10.31
N HIS A 424 24.80 10.35 -9.36
CA HIS A 424 25.09 10.24 -7.93
C HIS A 424 25.58 8.84 -7.57
N THR A 425 24.98 7.80 -8.17
CA THR A 425 25.39 6.42 -7.95
C THR A 425 26.82 6.17 -8.48
N TRP A 426 27.15 6.72 -9.65
CA TRP A 426 28.53 6.72 -10.18
C TRP A 426 29.53 7.38 -9.21
N ALA A 427 29.18 8.55 -8.68
CA ALA A 427 30.05 9.30 -7.78
C ALA A 427 30.29 8.54 -6.46
N ASN A 428 29.24 8.00 -5.84
CA ASN A 428 29.34 7.21 -4.61
C ASN A 428 30.22 5.95 -4.81
N LEU A 429 30.02 5.19 -5.89
CA LEU A 429 30.82 3.99 -6.16
C LEU A 429 32.30 4.33 -6.40
N ARG A 430 32.59 5.41 -7.14
CA ARG A 430 33.98 5.86 -7.33
C ARG A 430 34.63 6.32 -6.03
N ALA A 431 33.89 7.04 -5.18
CA ALA A 431 34.37 7.49 -3.88
C ALA A 431 34.75 6.31 -2.95
N LEU A 432 34.03 5.18 -3.05
CA LEU A 432 34.33 3.95 -2.30
C LEU A 432 35.52 3.15 -2.86
N GLY A 433 36.04 3.51 -4.04
CA GLY A 433 37.20 2.86 -4.67
C GLY A 433 36.87 1.68 -5.58
N PHE A 434 35.64 1.60 -6.09
CA PHE A 434 35.32 0.65 -7.17
C PHE A 434 36.06 1.07 -8.45
N ALA A 435 36.77 0.15 -9.10
CA ALA A 435 37.60 0.38 -10.28
C ALA A 435 36.77 0.49 -11.57
N ILE A 436 35.70 1.27 -11.53
CA ILE A 436 34.68 1.38 -12.57
C ILE A 436 34.92 2.58 -13.48
N ASP A 437 34.77 2.38 -14.78
CA ASP A 437 34.72 3.42 -15.79
C ASP A 437 33.65 3.12 -16.84
N LYS A 438 33.40 4.06 -17.77
CA LYS A 438 32.35 3.89 -18.77
C LYS A 438 32.61 2.74 -19.75
N ARG A 439 33.87 2.31 -19.93
CA ARG A 439 34.24 1.19 -20.83
C ARG A 439 33.92 -0.16 -20.19
N ASN A 440 34.13 -0.28 -18.89
CA ASN A 440 34.00 -1.55 -18.18
C ASN A 440 32.68 -1.70 -17.40
N THR A 441 32.01 -0.59 -17.07
CA THR A 441 30.78 -0.58 -16.27
C THR A 441 29.68 0.29 -16.88
N CYS A 442 28.46 -0.22 -16.89
CA CYS A 442 27.25 0.52 -17.24
C CYS A 442 26.27 0.52 -16.07
N ILE A 443 25.71 1.69 -15.73
CA ILE A 443 24.64 1.82 -14.73
C ILE A 443 23.34 2.11 -15.47
N LEU A 444 22.31 1.34 -15.18
CA LEU A 444 20.98 1.44 -15.78
C LEU A 444 19.94 1.57 -14.67
N GLY A 445 19.70 2.80 -14.22
CA GLY A 445 18.58 3.13 -13.37
C GLY A 445 17.24 2.92 -14.07
N ARG A 446 16.19 2.72 -13.26
CA ARG A 446 14.83 2.52 -13.72
C ARG A 446 14.29 3.78 -14.38
N ALA A 447 13.56 3.60 -15.48
CA ALA A 447 12.74 4.64 -16.10
C ALA A 447 11.33 4.11 -16.45
N PRO A 448 10.42 4.97 -16.91
CA PRO A 448 9.03 4.59 -17.15
C PRO A 448 8.86 3.41 -18.12
N GLU A 449 9.73 3.29 -19.13
CA GLU A 449 9.64 2.24 -20.14
C GLU A 449 9.84 0.84 -19.54
N ASP A 450 10.63 0.75 -18.48
CA ASP A 450 10.90 -0.51 -17.77
C ASP A 450 9.62 -1.10 -17.17
N LYS A 451 8.78 -0.24 -16.56
CA LYS A 451 7.48 -0.64 -16.00
C LYS A 451 6.46 -0.94 -17.10
N ALA A 452 6.44 -0.11 -18.15
CA ALA A 452 5.51 -0.29 -19.26
C ALA A 452 5.78 -1.57 -20.07
N ALA A 453 7.02 -2.08 -20.03
CA ALA A 453 7.40 -3.30 -20.74
C ALA A 453 7.05 -4.60 -20.00
N VAL A 454 6.69 -4.55 -18.71
CA VAL A 454 6.30 -5.75 -17.95
C VAL A 454 5.11 -6.45 -18.60
N GLY A 455 5.23 -7.75 -18.81
CA GLY A 455 4.23 -8.57 -19.51
C GLY A 455 4.51 -8.74 -21.01
N GLN A 456 5.47 -8.01 -21.58
CA GLN A 456 5.99 -8.30 -22.92
C GLN A 456 6.84 -9.58 -22.91
N ALA A 457 7.14 -10.12 -24.09
CA ALA A 457 7.86 -11.39 -24.23
C ALA A 457 9.23 -11.36 -23.51
N GLY A 458 9.40 -12.25 -22.53
CA GLY A 458 10.63 -12.37 -21.73
C GLY A 458 10.84 -11.26 -20.69
N ILE A 459 9.84 -10.40 -20.43
CA ILE A 459 9.89 -9.32 -19.43
C ILE A 459 8.85 -9.61 -18.35
N ILE A 460 9.31 -10.21 -17.25
CA ILE A 460 8.45 -10.61 -16.13
C ILE A 460 8.53 -9.57 -15.00
N ASN A 461 9.69 -8.97 -14.77
CA ASN A 461 9.88 -7.88 -13.81
C ASN A 461 10.48 -6.62 -14.46
N ASP A 462 10.44 -5.50 -13.73
CA ASP A 462 10.86 -4.18 -14.25
C ASP A 462 12.38 -4.04 -14.47
N LYS A 463 13.18 -5.09 -14.23
CA LYS A 463 14.61 -5.13 -14.56
C LYS A 463 14.90 -5.91 -15.86
N ASP A 464 13.98 -6.75 -16.31
CA ASP A 464 14.22 -7.64 -17.46
C ASP A 464 14.44 -6.88 -18.78
N LEU A 465 13.77 -5.74 -18.99
CA LEU A 465 14.00 -4.91 -20.17
C LEU A 465 15.48 -4.49 -20.29
N ARG A 466 16.05 -3.98 -19.19
CA ARG A 466 17.46 -3.55 -19.11
C ARG A 466 18.42 -4.72 -19.31
N ARG A 467 18.13 -5.88 -18.70
CA ARG A 467 18.89 -7.12 -18.93
C ARG A 467 18.92 -7.48 -20.43
N GLN A 468 17.76 -7.54 -21.07
CA GLN A 468 17.64 -7.86 -22.50
C GLN A 468 18.42 -6.86 -23.37
N GLN A 469 18.30 -5.56 -23.09
CA GLN A 469 19.00 -4.52 -23.84
C GLN A 469 20.53 -4.64 -23.72
N VAL A 470 21.05 -4.97 -22.53
CA VAL A 470 22.49 -5.16 -22.33
C VAL A 470 22.98 -6.40 -23.10
N LEU A 471 22.30 -7.54 -22.99
CA LEU A 471 22.70 -8.76 -23.69
C LEU A 471 22.64 -8.62 -25.22
N ALA A 472 21.67 -7.85 -25.72
CA ALA A 472 21.51 -7.58 -27.15
C ALA A 472 22.49 -6.52 -27.68
N GLY A 473 23.17 -5.78 -26.81
CA GLY A 473 24.00 -4.64 -27.20
C GLY A 473 23.19 -3.44 -27.70
N THR A 474 21.97 -3.26 -27.19
CA THR A 474 21.03 -2.20 -27.57
C THR A 474 20.75 -1.21 -26.43
N ALA A 475 21.35 -1.40 -25.25
CA ALA A 475 21.28 -0.49 -24.09
C ALA A 475 22.01 0.85 -24.35
N THR A 476 21.45 1.69 -25.24
CA THR A 476 22.12 2.92 -25.71
C THR A 476 22.56 3.87 -24.59
N ASP A 477 21.86 3.86 -23.45
CA ASP A 477 22.22 4.61 -22.26
C ASP A 477 23.64 4.32 -21.75
N CYS A 478 24.19 3.13 -22.02
CA CYS A 478 25.55 2.77 -21.66
C CYS A 478 26.64 3.54 -22.44
N TRP A 479 26.32 4.15 -23.59
CA TRP A 479 27.31 4.85 -24.43
C TRP A 479 26.83 6.14 -25.09
N LYS A 480 25.55 6.50 -24.99
CA LYS A 480 24.99 7.68 -25.66
C LYS A 480 25.67 8.99 -25.23
N THR A 481 26.17 9.05 -23.99
CA THR A 481 26.89 10.19 -23.42
C THR A 481 28.39 9.95 -23.27
N ALA A 482 28.89 8.78 -23.68
CA ALA A 482 30.29 8.37 -23.55
C ALA A 482 30.69 7.53 -24.77
N SER A 483 31.07 8.20 -25.86
CA SER A 483 31.31 7.55 -27.15
C SER A 483 32.39 6.46 -27.10
N GLU A 484 33.38 6.61 -26.22
CA GLU A 484 34.45 5.65 -25.93
C GLU A 484 33.93 4.33 -25.35
N ALA A 485 32.73 4.32 -24.76
CA ALA A 485 32.09 3.14 -24.21
C ALA A 485 31.38 2.29 -25.28
N LYS A 486 31.05 2.89 -26.44
CA LYS A 486 30.25 2.24 -27.49
C LYS A 486 30.82 0.89 -27.97
N PRO A 487 32.14 0.74 -28.25
CA PRO A 487 32.69 -0.55 -28.67
C PRO A 487 32.57 -1.68 -27.64
N HIS A 488 32.37 -1.31 -26.36
CA HIS A 488 32.26 -2.25 -25.25
C HIS A 488 30.81 -2.68 -25.00
N TRP A 489 29.83 -1.81 -25.26
CA TRP A 489 28.43 -2.05 -24.91
C TRP A 489 27.50 -2.24 -26.11
N ALA A 490 27.84 -1.72 -27.29
CA ALA A 490 27.04 -1.91 -28.51
C ALA A 490 27.37 -3.25 -29.20
N ARG A 491 27.38 -4.34 -28.42
CA ARG A 491 27.71 -5.70 -28.87
C ARG A 491 26.98 -6.72 -28.00
N LYS A 492 26.84 -7.95 -28.51
CA LYS A 492 26.30 -9.05 -27.72
C LYS A 492 27.26 -9.40 -26.58
N LEU A 493 26.71 -9.63 -25.40
CA LEU A 493 27.44 -10.02 -24.19
C LEU A 493 26.89 -11.34 -23.66
N SER A 494 27.78 -12.19 -23.16
CA SER A 494 27.41 -13.44 -22.51
C SER A 494 27.25 -13.22 -21.00
N LEU A 495 26.06 -13.46 -20.46
CA LEU A 495 25.80 -13.38 -19.02
C LEU A 495 26.53 -14.52 -18.30
N VAL A 496 27.30 -14.19 -17.26
CA VAL A 496 28.03 -15.18 -16.44
C VAL A 496 27.44 -15.30 -15.04
N LEU A 497 26.98 -14.18 -14.45
CA LEU A 497 26.47 -14.15 -13.09
C LEU A 497 25.45 -13.02 -12.93
N GLU A 498 24.40 -13.29 -12.16
CA GLU A 498 23.48 -12.28 -11.64
C GLU A 498 23.65 -12.16 -10.12
N VAL A 499 23.80 -10.93 -9.60
CA VAL A 499 24.02 -10.67 -8.18
C VAL A 499 22.97 -9.70 -7.66
N GLY A 500 22.38 -10.00 -6.51
CA GLY A 500 21.37 -9.14 -5.90
C GLY A 500 21.02 -9.56 -4.48
N ASP A 501 20.27 -8.72 -3.78
CA ASP A 501 19.70 -9.01 -2.47
C ASP A 501 18.21 -9.41 -2.56
N ASN A 502 17.60 -9.21 -3.73
CA ASN A 502 16.20 -9.47 -3.99
C ASN A 502 16.04 -10.54 -5.08
N ILE A 503 15.02 -11.38 -4.96
CA ILE A 503 14.77 -12.44 -5.95
C ILE A 503 14.52 -11.88 -7.36
N GLN A 504 13.96 -10.67 -7.46
CA GLN A 504 13.68 -9.98 -8.73
C GLN A 504 14.95 -9.40 -9.38
N ASP A 505 16.11 -9.50 -8.73
CA ASP A 505 17.42 -9.19 -9.31
C ASP A 505 17.91 -10.29 -10.25
N PHE A 506 17.27 -11.45 -10.23
CA PHE A 506 17.51 -12.53 -11.18
C PHE A 506 16.50 -12.51 -12.32
N SER A 507 16.97 -12.91 -13.50
CA SER A 507 16.18 -12.89 -14.73
C SER A 507 14.87 -13.67 -14.56
N GLN A 508 13.76 -13.05 -14.96
CA GLN A 508 12.45 -13.69 -15.04
C GLN A 508 11.92 -14.25 -13.70
N GLN A 509 12.31 -13.65 -12.57
CA GLN A 509 11.80 -14.02 -11.25
C GLN A 509 10.79 -13.00 -10.70
N LEU A 510 9.81 -13.49 -9.95
CA LEU A 510 8.90 -12.71 -9.11
C LEU A 510 8.80 -13.34 -7.74
N GLN A 511 8.58 -12.52 -6.72
CA GLN A 511 8.59 -12.97 -5.32
C GLN A 511 7.51 -14.00 -4.99
N ASP A 512 6.33 -13.87 -5.57
CA ASP A 512 5.18 -14.75 -5.38
C ASP A 512 5.29 -16.08 -6.15
N ARG A 513 6.25 -16.20 -7.07
CA ARG A 513 6.41 -17.35 -7.98
C ARG A 513 7.78 -18.02 -7.91
N ALA A 514 8.75 -17.40 -7.26
CA ALA A 514 10.10 -17.92 -7.18
C ALA A 514 10.15 -19.24 -6.41
N ASP A 515 10.84 -20.23 -6.97
CA ASP A 515 11.05 -21.53 -6.34
C ASP A 515 12.46 -21.60 -5.73
N ALA A 516 12.53 -21.53 -4.41
CA ALA A 516 13.78 -21.62 -3.68
C ALA A 516 14.53 -22.95 -3.94
N ALA A 517 13.82 -24.07 -4.14
CA ALA A 517 14.46 -25.35 -4.40
C ALA A 517 15.10 -25.39 -5.80
N ALA A 518 14.52 -24.69 -6.77
CA ALA A 518 15.09 -24.55 -8.11
C ALA A 518 16.29 -23.59 -8.15
N LEU A 519 16.29 -22.54 -7.31
CA LEU A 519 17.33 -21.52 -7.29
C LEU A 519 18.52 -21.87 -6.38
N ALA A 520 18.32 -22.63 -5.31
CA ALA A 520 19.38 -22.96 -4.37
C ALA A 520 20.62 -23.62 -5.02
N PRO A 521 20.50 -24.56 -5.99
CA PRO A 521 21.67 -25.15 -6.66
C PRO A 521 22.46 -24.18 -7.55
N ARG A 522 21.88 -23.01 -7.88
CA ARG A 522 22.48 -21.96 -8.72
C ARG A 522 23.28 -20.94 -7.91
N GLN A 523 23.03 -20.84 -6.60
CA GLN A 523 23.72 -19.94 -5.68
C GLN A 523 25.25 -20.13 -5.73
N GLY A 524 25.98 -19.06 -5.97
CA GLY A 524 27.44 -19.03 -6.11
C GLY A 524 27.96 -19.59 -7.45
N ARG A 525 27.08 -20.03 -8.36
CA ARG A 525 27.44 -20.53 -9.70
C ARG A 525 27.12 -19.50 -10.78
N ASP A 526 25.82 -19.31 -11.04
CA ASP A 526 25.31 -18.37 -12.04
C ASP A 526 24.33 -17.34 -11.45
N LEU A 527 24.02 -17.45 -10.15
CA LEU A 527 23.42 -16.38 -9.36
C LEU A 527 24.10 -16.23 -7.99
N LEU A 528 24.05 -15.04 -7.40
CA LEU A 528 24.48 -14.77 -6.03
C LEU A 528 23.41 -13.91 -5.33
N LEU A 529 22.63 -14.54 -4.44
CA LEU A 529 21.71 -13.87 -3.53
C LEU A 529 22.43 -13.46 -2.24
N LEU A 530 22.26 -12.20 -1.85
CA LEU A 530 22.78 -11.62 -0.61
C LEU A 530 21.66 -11.44 0.41
N PRO A 531 21.98 -11.48 1.73
CA PRO A 531 20.98 -11.25 2.75
C PRO A 531 20.61 -9.76 2.84
N ASN A 532 19.32 -9.44 2.67
CA ASN A 532 18.76 -8.14 3.06
C ASN A 532 17.52 -8.36 3.92
N ALA A 533 17.62 -7.98 5.19
CA ALA A 533 16.52 -8.06 6.15
C ALA A 533 15.81 -6.71 6.37
N MET A 534 16.33 -5.61 5.79
CA MET A 534 15.82 -4.26 6.05
C MET A 534 14.60 -3.95 5.19
N TYR A 535 14.59 -4.40 3.94
CA TYR A 535 13.47 -4.24 3.01
C TYR A 535 13.62 -5.19 1.81
N GLY A 536 12.61 -5.27 0.96
CA GLY A 536 12.66 -6.03 -0.28
C GLY A 536 11.27 -6.45 -0.76
N SER A 537 11.21 -7.14 -1.90
CA SER A 537 9.93 -7.60 -2.44
C SER A 537 9.26 -8.66 -1.54
N TRP A 538 10.03 -9.34 -0.70
CA TRP A 538 9.56 -10.26 0.34
C TRP A 538 8.71 -9.60 1.44
N SER A 539 8.72 -8.26 1.52
CA SER A 539 7.90 -7.51 2.47
C SER A 539 6.45 -7.26 1.99
N HIS A 540 6.13 -7.57 0.72
CA HIS A 540 4.86 -7.27 0.07
C HIS A 540 4.03 -8.51 -0.28
#